data_AF-N2BSK7-F1
#
_entry.id   AF-N2BSK7-F1
#
_cell.length_a   1.000
_cell.length_b   1.000
_cell.length_c   1.000
_cell.angle_alpha   90.00
_cell.angle_beta   90.00
_cell.angle_gamma   90.00
#
_symmetry.space_group_name_H-M   'P 1'
#
loop_
_entity.id
_entity.type
_entity.pdbx_description
1 polymer ?
#
loop_
_entity_poly.entity_id
_entity_poly.type
_entity_poly.pdbx_seq_one_letter_code
_entity_poly.pdbx_strand_id
1 'polypeptide(L)'
;MKTWTLRISLALLGLLAIVGIIFSFGAVQELTFLKEGSVNGFKIDDSYSDHKSGLGDPSFHTEDTSSRWQLVDTKQNITNGTFEATEDPNIFLLKDTEGNEYGVAHLAYASGKGDQGCLYLKNKSGTALFDKVSKHSKFYEIRGKDVVTVYS
;
A
#
# COMPACT_ATOMS: atom_id res chain seq x y z
N MET A 1 28.43 9.83 48.47
CA MET A 1 27.03 9.65 47.98
C MET A 1 26.60 10.73 46.97
N LYS A 2 26.91 12.01 47.18
CA LYS A 2 26.44 13.16 46.35
C LYS A 2 26.90 13.20 44.87
N THR A 3 28.09 12.69 44.54
CA THR A 3 28.63 12.71 43.17
C THR A 3 28.13 11.56 42.29
N TRP A 4 27.72 10.45 42.91
CA TRP A 4 27.23 9.26 42.22
C TRP A 4 25.80 9.47 41.72
N THR A 5 24.94 10.07 42.53
CA THR A 5 23.58 10.46 42.13
C THR A 5 23.59 11.47 40.98
N LEU A 6 24.50 12.45 41.01
CA LEU A 6 24.64 13.44 39.93
C LEU A 6 25.04 12.79 38.58
N ARG A 7 25.96 11.82 38.62
CA ARG A 7 26.39 11.07 37.42
C ARG A 7 25.25 10.24 36.84
N ILE A 8 24.45 9.60 37.70
CA ILE A 8 23.27 8.84 37.28
C ILE A 8 22.21 9.76 36.66
N SER A 9 21.92 10.89 37.29
CA SER A 9 20.96 11.86 36.74
C SER A 9 21.39 12.40 35.38
N LEU A 10 22.68 12.71 35.19
CA LEU A 10 23.21 13.16 33.91
C LEU A 10 23.14 12.06 32.84
N ALA A 11 23.44 10.81 33.20
CA ALA A 11 23.32 9.67 32.30
C ALA A 11 21.86 9.44 31.88
N LEU A 12 20.89 9.57 32.79
CA LEU A 12 19.47 9.46 32.50
C LEU A 12 18.97 10.58 31.57
N LEU A 13 19.41 11.82 31.80
CA LEU A 13 19.13 12.95 30.90
C LEU A 13 19.69 12.73 29.50
N GLY A 14 20.92 12.22 29.40
CA GLY A 14 21.54 11.86 28.12
C GLY A 14 20.75 10.77 27.38
N LEU A 15 20.30 9.73 28.10
CA LEU A 15 19.48 8.68 27.51
C LEU A 15 18.14 9.21 26.99
N LEU A 16 17.46 10.07 27.77
CA LEU A 16 16.21 10.71 27.34
C LEU A 16 16.41 11.58 26.09
N ALA A 17 17.51 12.34 26.02
CA ALA A 17 17.84 13.14 24.85
C ALA A 17 18.05 12.26 23.60
N ILE A 18 18.77 11.14 23.72
CA ILE A 18 18.98 10.19 22.62
C ILE A 18 17.65 9.61 22.14
N VAL A 19 16.77 9.17 23.06
CA VAL A 19 15.44 8.66 22.71
C VAL A 19 14.62 9.73 21.97
N GLY A 20 14.66 10.98 22.43
CA GLY A 20 14.00 12.11 21.76
C GLY A 20 14.50 12.35 20.34
N ILE A 21 15.82 12.25 20.11
CA ILE A 21 16.43 12.39 18.78
C ILE A 21 15.99 11.24 17.86
N ILE A 22 16.05 9.99 18.33
CA ILE A 22 15.65 8.81 17.54
C ILE A 22 14.19 8.92 17.12
N PHE A 23 13.30 9.30 18.05
CA PHE A 23 11.88 9.48 17.75
C PHE A 23 11.65 10.58 16.70
N SER A 24 12.30 11.74 16.88
CA SER A 24 12.19 12.87 15.96
C SER A 24 12.70 12.52 14.55
N PHE A 25 13.81 11.79 14.47
CA PHE A 25 14.39 11.34 13.21
C PHE A 25 13.44 10.40 12.45
N GLY A 26 12.79 9.46 13.15
CA GLY A 26 11.78 8.59 12.55
C GLY A 26 10.59 9.36 11.97
N ALA A 27 10.09 10.38 12.68
CA ALA A 27 9.00 11.22 12.20
C ALA A 27 9.39 12.03 10.95
N VAL A 28 10.61 12.56 10.89
CA VAL A 28 11.11 13.31 9.72
C VAL A 28 11.25 12.42 8.50
N GLN A 29 11.70 11.16 8.66
CA GLN A 29 11.78 10.22 7.56
C GLN A 29 10.40 9.91 6.98
N GLU A 30 9.41 9.64 7.82
CA GLU A 30 8.04 9.35 7.36
C GLU A 30 7.44 10.56 6.64
N LEU A 31 7.63 11.78 7.17
CA LEU A 31 7.17 13.00 6.51
C LEU A 31 7.83 13.23 5.16
N THR A 32 9.13 12.95 5.05
CA THR A 32 9.86 13.05 3.78
C THR A 32 9.31 12.04 2.79
N PHE A 33 9.04 10.81 3.24
CA PHE A 33 8.45 9.77 2.39
C PHE A 33 7.05 10.14 1.92
N LEU A 34 6.18 10.64 2.81
CA LEU A 34 4.83 11.05 2.46
C LEU A 34 4.83 12.23 1.49
N LYS A 35 5.72 13.19 1.70
CA LYS A 35 5.90 14.32 0.78
C LYS A 35 6.36 13.83 -0.59
N GLU A 36 7.34 12.94 -0.63
CA GLU A 36 7.87 12.37 -1.86
C GLU A 36 6.80 11.58 -2.60
N GLY A 37 6.11 10.66 -1.93
CA GLY A 37 5.05 9.85 -2.55
C GLY A 37 3.83 10.66 -2.98
N SER A 38 3.50 11.74 -2.27
CA SER A 38 2.43 12.65 -2.71
C SER A 38 2.77 13.40 -4.01
N VAL A 39 4.05 13.64 -4.30
CA VAL A 39 4.48 14.40 -5.48
C VAL A 39 4.89 13.47 -6.63
N ASN A 40 5.62 12.40 -6.32
CA ASN A 40 6.24 11.50 -7.27
C ASN A 40 5.55 10.14 -7.39
N GLY A 41 4.52 9.88 -6.59
CA GLY A 41 3.76 8.63 -6.58
C GLY A 41 4.21 7.68 -5.49
N PHE A 42 3.23 7.03 -4.85
CA PHE A 42 3.45 5.88 -3.99
C PHE A 42 3.54 4.60 -4.83
N LYS A 43 4.30 3.61 -4.35
CA LYS A 43 4.34 2.29 -4.97
C LYS A 43 3.01 1.55 -4.72
N ILE A 44 2.29 1.21 -5.79
CA ILE A 44 1.00 0.53 -5.70
C ILE A 44 1.11 -1.00 -5.59
N ASP A 45 2.26 -1.58 -5.98
CA ASP A 45 2.56 -3.02 -6.12
C ASP A 45 2.34 -3.90 -4.88
N ASP A 46 1.09 -4.12 -4.49
CA ASP A 46 0.72 -4.86 -3.29
C ASP A 46 -0.72 -5.36 -3.36
N SER A 47 -1.15 -6.09 -2.33
CA SER A 47 -2.55 -6.45 -2.13
C SER A 47 -3.20 -5.56 -1.07
N TYR A 48 -4.46 -5.23 -1.35
CA TYR A 48 -5.31 -4.44 -0.48
C TYR A 48 -6.57 -5.24 -0.18
N SER A 49 -7.15 -5.02 1.00
CA SER A 49 -8.38 -5.69 1.40
C SER A 49 -9.36 -4.68 1.95
N ASP A 50 -10.63 -4.87 1.62
CA ASP A 50 -11.72 -4.12 2.22
C ASP A 50 -12.55 -5.03 3.10
N HIS A 51 -12.52 -4.76 4.40
CA HIS A 51 -13.31 -5.49 5.39
C HIS A 51 -14.78 -5.05 5.45
N LYS A 52 -15.23 -4.10 4.60
CA LYS A 52 -16.52 -3.41 4.69
C LYS A 52 -17.36 -3.36 3.41
N SER A 53 -16.81 -3.03 2.22
CA SER A 53 -17.66 -2.89 1.01
C SER A 53 -18.08 -4.21 0.37
N GLY A 54 -17.33 -5.29 0.60
CA GLY A 54 -17.55 -6.57 -0.07
C GLY A 54 -17.22 -6.57 -1.57
N LEU A 55 -16.51 -5.55 -2.09
CA LEU A 55 -16.08 -5.48 -3.49
C LEU A 55 -15.06 -6.59 -3.83
N GLY A 56 -14.24 -6.99 -2.86
CA GLY A 56 -13.18 -7.97 -3.03
C GLY A 56 -11.82 -7.45 -2.58
N ASP A 57 -10.76 -8.21 -2.86
CA ASP A 57 -9.39 -7.85 -2.54
C ASP A 57 -8.63 -7.54 -3.83
N PRO A 58 -8.30 -6.26 -4.12
CA PRO A 58 -7.51 -5.91 -5.28
C PRO A 58 -6.02 -6.09 -5.02
N SER A 59 -5.31 -6.54 -6.05
CA SER A 59 -3.85 -6.69 -6.09
C SER A 59 -3.31 -6.02 -7.35
N PHE A 60 -2.16 -5.35 -7.21
CA PHE A 60 -1.49 -4.63 -8.30
C PHE A 60 -0.05 -5.08 -8.43
N HIS A 61 0.48 -5.11 -9.65
CA HIS A 61 1.89 -5.37 -9.89
C HIS A 61 2.36 -4.71 -11.19
N THR A 62 3.51 -4.06 -11.09
CA THR A 62 4.20 -3.35 -12.16
C THR A 62 5.38 -4.20 -12.60
N GLU A 63 5.35 -4.74 -13.81
CA GLU A 63 6.50 -5.38 -14.45
C GLU A 63 7.24 -4.38 -15.36
N ASP A 64 8.42 -4.75 -15.85
CA ASP A 64 9.25 -3.89 -16.71
C ASP A 64 8.54 -3.41 -17.98
N THR A 65 7.57 -4.18 -18.49
CA THR A 65 6.88 -3.90 -19.75
C THR A 65 5.36 -3.87 -19.64
N SER A 66 4.77 -4.36 -18.55
CA SER A 66 3.32 -4.40 -18.38
C SER A 66 2.90 -4.26 -16.92
N SER A 67 1.84 -3.50 -16.68
CA SER A 67 1.26 -3.32 -15.34
C SER A 67 -0.08 -4.05 -15.30
N ARG A 68 -0.24 -4.93 -14.32
CA ARG A 68 -1.42 -5.81 -14.19
C ARG A 68 -2.08 -5.67 -12.83
N TRP A 69 -3.40 -5.78 -12.82
CA TRP A 69 -4.18 -5.83 -11.59
C TRP A 69 -5.12 -7.03 -11.61
N GLN A 70 -5.53 -7.44 -10.41
CA GLN A 70 -6.53 -8.47 -10.20
C GLN A 70 -7.43 -8.08 -9.04
N LEU A 71 -8.74 -8.33 -9.16
CA LEU A 71 -9.69 -8.24 -8.05
C LEU A 71 -10.30 -9.62 -7.85
N VAL A 72 -10.21 -10.12 -6.61
CA VAL A 72 -10.90 -11.33 -6.18
C VAL A 72 -12.11 -10.92 -5.36
N ASP A 73 -13.31 -11.12 -5.89
CA ASP A 73 -14.54 -10.75 -5.18
C ASP A 73 -14.86 -11.71 -4.02
N THR A 74 -15.87 -11.37 -3.23
CA THR A 74 -16.33 -12.19 -2.08
C THR A 74 -16.88 -13.57 -2.47
N LYS A 75 -17.18 -13.78 -3.76
CA LYS A 75 -17.63 -15.06 -4.34
C LYS A 75 -16.49 -15.82 -5.02
N GLN A 76 -15.25 -15.37 -4.84
CA GLN A 76 -14.03 -15.91 -5.47
C GLN A 76 -14.02 -15.81 -7.00
N ASN A 77 -14.79 -14.89 -7.58
CA ASN A 77 -14.63 -14.55 -8.99
C ASN A 77 -13.39 -13.68 -9.15
N ILE A 78 -12.61 -14.00 -10.17
CA ILE A 78 -11.37 -13.31 -10.49
C ILE A 78 -11.62 -12.38 -11.68
N THR A 79 -11.39 -11.09 -11.47
CA THR A 79 -11.33 -10.10 -12.55
C THR A 79 -9.89 -9.68 -12.73
N ASN A 80 -9.37 -9.73 -13.96
CA ASN A 80 -8.01 -9.32 -14.29
C ASN A 80 -8.03 -8.11 -15.22
N GLY A 81 -6.89 -7.44 -15.30
CA GLY A 81 -6.72 -6.36 -16.26
C GLY A 81 -5.36 -5.70 -16.20
N THR A 82 -5.25 -4.56 -16.89
CA THR A 82 -4.06 -3.72 -16.89
C THR A 82 -4.37 -2.36 -16.28
N PHE A 83 -3.34 -1.68 -15.80
CA PHE A 83 -3.48 -0.33 -15.28
C PHE A 83 -2.37 0.58 -15.76
N GLU A 84 -2.66 1.88 -15.80
CA GLU A 84 -1.69 2.92 -16.12
C GLU A 84 -1.88 4.11 -15.17
N ALA A 85 -0.78 4.73 -14.77
CA ALA A 85 -0.84 5.97 -14.00
C ALA A 85 -1.39 7.11 -14.88
N THR A 86 -2.16 8.01 -14.27
CA THR A 86 -2.64 9.23 -14.92
C THR A 86 -1.61 10.35 -14.81
N GLU A 87 -2.00 11.60 -15.11
CA GLU A 87 -1.17 12.78 -14.83
C GLU A 87 -0.85 12.93 -13.33
N ASP A 88 -1.76 12.48 -12.46
CA ASP A 88 -1.47 12.30 -11.04
C ASP A 88 -0.84 10.90 -10.84
N PRO A 89 0.39 10.80 -10.32
CA PRO A 89 1.10 9.53 -10.18
C PRO A 89 0.49 8.60 -9.12
N ASN A 90 -0.48 9.08 -8.34
CA ASN A 90 -1.21 8.29 -7.35
C ASN A 90 -2.60 7.86 -7.84
N ILE A 91 -3.01 8.26 -9.05
CA ILE A 91 -4.28 7.88 -9.66
C ILE A 91 -3.99 6.98 -10.86
N PHE A 92 -4.67 5.84 -10.91
CA PHE A 92 -4.46 4.78 -11.90
C PHE A 92 -5.76 4.46 -12.62
N LEU A 93 -5.72 4.48 -13.95
CA LEU A 93 -6.83 4.02 -14.79
C LEU A 93 -6.75 2.51 -14.93
N LEU A 94 -7.83 1.81 -14.55
CA LEU A 94 -7.93 0.36 -14.66
C LEU A 94 -8.71 -0.02 -15.91
N LYS A 95 -8.12 -0.90 -16.71
CA LYS A 95 -8.76 -1.55 -17.85
C LYS A 95 -8.94 -3.03 -17.57
N ASP A 96 -10.04 -3.61 -18.02
CA ASP A 96 -10.22 -5.06 -17.99
C ASP A 96 -9.36 -5.76 -19.07
N THR A 97 -9.42 -7.09 -19.14
CA THR A 97 -8.69 -7.87 -20.14
C THR A 97 -9.07 -7.58 -21.59
N GLU A 98 -10.25 -7.01 -21.83
CA GLU A 98 -10.71 -6.60 -23.15
C GLU A 98 -10.26 -5.17 -23.51
N GLY A 99 -9.63 -4.46 -22.57
CA GLY A 99 -9.18 -3.09 -22.73
C GLY A 99 -10.27 -2.05 -22.43
N ASN A 100 -11.45 -2.47 -21.95
CA ASN A 100 -12.50 -1.53 -21.56
C ASN A 100 -12.18 -0.91 -20.20
N GLU A 101 -12.65 0.31 -19.97
CA GLU A 101 -12.53 0.96 -18.68
C GLU A 101 -13.30 0.17 -17.60
N TYR A 102 -12.56 -0.31 -16.60
CA TYR A 102 -13.10 -0.95 -15.42
C TYR A 102 -13.40 0.07 -14.32
N GLY A 103 -12.47 1.00 -14.10
CA GLY A 103 -12.59 2.01 -13.06
C GLY A 103 -11.29 2.78 -12.83
N VAL A 104 -11.24 3.51 -11.71
CA VAL A 104 -10.10 4.33 -11.31
C VAL A 104 -9.70 3.95 -9.88
N ALA A 105 -8.41 3.70 -9.67
CA ALA A 105 -7.82 3.50 -8.36
C ALA A 105 -7.04 4.75 -7.94
N HIS A 106 -7.15 5.16 -6.68
CA HIS A 106 -6.40 6.28 -6.11
C HIS A 106 -5.69 5.81 -4.84
N LEU A 107 -4.36 5.79 -4.87
CA LEU A 107 -3.52 5.44 -3.74
C LEU A 107 -3.25 6.69 -2.91
N ALA A 108 -4.11 6.93 -1.93
CA ALA A 108 -4.09 8.16 -1.13
C ALA A 108 -2.87 8.24 -0.20
N TYR A 109 -2.39 7.09 0.30
CA TYR A 109 -1.11 7.01 0.99
C TYR A 109 -0.53 5.61 0.93
N ALA A 110 0.80 5.53 1.00
CA ALA A 110 1.53 4.35 1.47
C ALA A 110 2.55 4.79 2.51
N SER A 111 2.88 3.91 3.45
CA SER A 111 3.93 4.15 4.46
C SER A 111 5.32 3.89 3.89
N GLY A 112 6.35 4.54 4.46
CA GLY A 112 7.74 4.34 4.03
C GLY A 112 8.25 2.92 4.27
N LYS A 113 7.70 2.24 5.29
CA LYS A 113 7.97 0.82 5.59
C LYS A 113 7.25 -0.14 4.65
N GLY A 114 6.27 0.35 3.88
CA GLY A 114 5.46 -0.41 2.96
C GLY A 114 4.49 -1.38 3.61
N ASP A 115 4.22 -1.29 4.92
CA ASP A 115 3.29 -2.17 5.64
C ASP A 115 1.89 -1.58 5.82
N GLN A 116 1.73 -0.29 5.57
CA GLN A 116 0.46 0.43 5.60
C GLN A 116 0.22 1.19 4.29
N GLY A 117 -1.05 1.38 3.93
CA GLY A 117 -1.50 2.13 2.77
C GLY A 117 -3.02 2.17 2.67
N CYS A 118 -3.53 3.12 1.88
CA CYS A 118 -4.94 3.37 1.71
C CYS A 118 -5.26 3.59 0.23
N LEU A 119 -6.08 2.71 -0.33
CA LEU A 119 -6.48 2.72 -1.73
C LEU A 119 -7.98 2.97 -1.83
N TYR A 120 -8.38 3.88 -2.70
CA TYR A 120 -9.76 4.02 -3.13
C TYR A 120 -9.91 3.39 -4.50
N LEU A 121 -10.94 2.57 -4.70
CA LEU A 121 -11.32 2.07 -6.02
C LEU A 121 -12.73 2.51 -6.32
N LYS A 122 -12.90 3.20 -7.46
CA LYS A 122 -14.20 3.55 -8.02
C LYS A 122 -14.42 2.79 -9.32
N ASN A 123 -15.50 2.04 -9.39
CA ASN A 123 -15.95 1.36 -10.60
C ASN A 123 -17.47 1.55 -10.78
N LYS A 124 -18.06 0.84 -11.75
CA LYS A 124 -19.52 0.88 -12.03
C LYS A 124 -20.38 0.43 -10.83
N SER A 125 -19.83 -0.39 -9.93
CA SER A 125 -20.52 -0.88 -8.75
C SER A 125 -20.50 0.11 -7.58
N GLY A 126 -19.62 1.12 -7.61
CA GLY A 126 -19.53 2.15 -6.59
C GLY A 126 -18.09 2.52 -6.24
N THR A 127 -17.91 3.04 -5.03
CA THR A 127 -16.59 3.40 -4.47
C THR A 127 -16.35 2.61 -3.20
N ALA A 128 -15.16 2.04 -3.07
CA ALA A 128 -14.72 1.27 -1.93
C ALA A 128 -13.34 1.73 -1.46
N LEU A 129 -13.05 1.49 -0.18
CA LEU A 129 -11.83 1.88 0.50
C LEU A 129 -11.12 0.63 0.99
N PHE A 130 -9.84 0.49 0.67
CA PHE A 130 -9.04 -0.69 0.98
C PHE A 130 -7.83 -0.29 1.80
N ASP A 131 -7.52 -1.10 2.80
CA ASP A 131 -6.28 -1.03 3.55
C ASP A 131 -5.26 -1.97 2.92
N LYS A 132 -4.00 -1.55 2.88
CA LYS A 132 -2.90 -2.40 2.46
C LYS A 132 -2.72 -3.56 3.44
N VAL A 133 -2.64 -4.79 2.94
CA VAL A 133 -2.54 -6.00 3.79
C VAL A 133 -1.28 -6.83 3.56
N SER A 134 -0.51 -6.55 2.51
CA SER A 134 0.74 -7.25 2.22
C SER A 134 1.80 -6.33 1.61
N LYS A 135 3.05 -6.79 1.67
CA LYS A 135 4.22 -6.22 0.96
C LYS A 135 4.49 -6.87 -0.40
N HIS A 136 3.60 -7.77 -0.80
CA HIS A 136 3.72 -8.60 -1.99
C HIS A 136 2.35 -8.78 -2.61
N SER A 137 2.27 -8.59 -3.91
CA SER A 137 1.05 -8.78 -4.68
C SER A 137 0.68 -10.27 -4.69
N LYS A 138 -0.57 -10.55 -4.33
CA LYS A 138 -1.16 -11.90 -4.40
C LYS A 138 -2.09 -11.97 -5.60
N PHE A 139 -1.70 -12.76 -6.59
CA PHE A 139 -2.54 -13.12 -7.71
C PHE A 139 -3.07 -14.54 -7.54
N TYR A 140 -4.13 -14.84 -8.24
CA TYR A 140 -4.78 -16.13 -8.24
C TYR A 140 -5.01 -16.59 -9.68
N GLU A 141 -4.76 -17.88 -9.93
CA GLU A 141 -5.03 -18.54 -11.20
C GLU A 141 -5.99 -19.71 -10.98
N ILE A 142 -6.90 -19.93 -11.93
CA ILE A 142 -7.73 -21.13 -11.96
C ILE A 142 -6.98 -22.21 -12.73
N ARG A 143 -6.62 -23.30 -12.05
CA ARG A 143 -5.98 -24.48 -12.66
C ARG A 143 -6.91 -25.68 -12.52
N GLY A 144 -7.64 -25.97 -13.60
CA GLY A 144 -8.68 -27.00 -13.57
C GLY A 144 -9.85 -26.59 -12.68
N LYS A 145 -9.99 -27.25 -11.52
CA LYS A 145 -11.01 -26.92 -10.50
C LYS A 145 -10.45 -26.16 -9.30
N ASP A 146 -9.13 -26.02 -9.21
CA ASP A 146 -8.46 -25.44 -8.05
C ASP A 146 -8.08 -23.98 -8.31
N VAL A 147 -8.19 -23.15 -7.27
CA VAL A 147 -7.67 -21.77 -7.27
C VAL A 147 -6.30 -21.78 -6.61
N VAL A 148 -5.27 -21.37 -7.34
CA VAL A 148 -3.88 -21.39 -6.89
C VAL A 148 -3.37 -19.97 -6.71
N THR A 149 -2.74 -19.67 -5.58
CA THR A 149 -2.08 -18.39 -5.34
C THR A 149 -0.74 -18.33 -6.07
N VAL A 150 -0.55 -17.27 -6.84
CA VAL A 150 0.68 -16.90 -7.54
C VAL A 150 1.18 -15.59 -6.94
N TYR A 151 2.38 -15.60 -6.39
CA TYR A 151 3.04 -14.39 -5.93
C TYR A 151 3.77 -13.75 -7.11
N SER A 152 3.70 -12.43 -7.18
CA SER A 152 4.44 -11.62 -8.17
C SER A 152 5.64 -10.96 -7.50
#